data_AF-A0A448WNL5-F1
#
_entry.id   AF-A0A448WNL5-F1
#
_cell.length_a   1.000
_cell.length_b   1.000
_cell.length_c   1.000
_cell.angle_alpha   90.00
_cell.angle_beta   90.00
_cell.angle_gamma   90.00
#
_symmetry.space_group_name_H-M   'P 1'
#
loop_
_entity.id
_entity.type
_entity.pdbx_description
1 polymer ?
#
loop_
_entity_poly.entity_id
_entity_poly.type
_entity_poly.pdbx_seq_one_letter_code
_entity_poly.pdbx_strand_id
1 'polypeptide(L)'
;MRSPPSPLLANVHVDKLEDNFKVSPLQPRVLMRYLDDYIPIWLYEREKLEDYLKFRRGVDGNIKFTMDVGEERRLVLLDVEVIRSYGTLKRNLFRKKSYAGIMFNFESHYNYRMEISILRSMIIRSLRLMDVEFWNEELEKLTRIFIGYGYAREVLQRNILAVKSQWHDGDHDRKIKIEKESEMWICLPSCEIAQNYG
;
A
#
# COMPACT_ATOMS: atom_id res chain seq x y z
N MET A 1 19.93 10.87 5.96
CA MET A 1 20.06 11.75 4.77
C MET A 1 21.02 11.09 3.80
N ARG A 2 20.49 10.58 2.68
CA ARG A 2 21.23 9.97 1.58
C ARG A 2 21.55 11.07 0.56
N SER A 3 22.67 10.97 -0.16
CA SER A 3 23.10 11.98 -1.14
C SER A 3 22.00 12.23 -2.20
N PRO A 4 21.83 13.47 -2.69
CA PRO A 4 20.77 13.84 -3.65
C PRO A 4 20.61 12.92 -4.87
N PRO A 5 21.69 12.37 -5.50
CA PRO A 5 21.54 11.50 -6.66
C PRO A 5 21.22 10.03 -6.32
N SER A 6 21.34 9.62 -5.05
CA SER A 6 21.26 8.20 -4.68
C SER A 6 19.94 7.51 -5.00
N PRO A 7 18.74 8.13 -4.87
CA PRO A 7 17.48 7.48 -5.26
C PRO A 7 17.37 7.33 -6.78
N LEU A 8 17.89 8.30 -7.54
CA LEU A 8 17.88 8.28 -8.99
C LEU A 8 18.76 7.14 -9.53
N LEU A 9 19.98 7.02 -9.00
CA LEU A 9 20.90 5.95 -9.38
C LEU A 9 20.36 4.57 -9.00
N ALA A 10 19.72 4.45 -7.84
CA ALA A 10 19.04 3.22 -7.43
C ALA A 10 17.92 2.85 -8.43
N ASN A 11 17.07 3.80 -8.81
CA ASN A 11 16.02 3.56 -9.80
C ASN A 11 16.59 3.10 -11.16
N VAL A 12 17.63 3.76 -11.68
CA VAL A 12 18.26 3.38 -12.96
C VAL A 12 18.85 1.96 -12.89
N HIS A 13 19.45 1.58 -11.76
CA HIS A 13 19.98 0.25 -11.57
C HIS A 13 18.88 -0.81 -11.53
N VAL A 14 17.81 -0.53 -10.78
CA VAL A 14 16.62 -1.39 -10.68
C VAL A 14 15.93 -1.54 -12.04
N ASP A 15 15.81 -0.47 -12.83
CA ASP A 15 15.25 -0.52 -14.19
C ASP A 15 16.06 -1.45 -15.12
N LYS A 16 17.40 -1.40 -15.05
CA LYS A 16 18.25 -2.31 -15.82
C LYS A 16 18.10 -3.77 -15.39
N LEU A 17 17.84 -4.02 -14.11
CA LEU A 17 17.57 -5.38 -13.62
C LEU A 17 16.22 -5.89 -14.10
N GLU A 18 15.22 -5.02 -14.23
CA GLU A 18 13.90 -5.38 -14.75
C GLU A 18 13.97 -5.91 -16.19
N ASP A 19 14.89 -5.42 -17.02
CA ASP A 19 15.10 -5.96 -18.37
C ASP A 19 15.54 -7.42 -18.34
N ASN A 20 16.36 -7.80 -17.36
CA ASN A 20 16.74 -9.20 -17.17
C ASN A 20 15.58 -10.05 -16.63
N PHE A 21 14.66 -9.47 -15.85
CA PHE A 21 13.49 -10.20 -15.37
C PHE A 21 12.56 -10.60 -16.52
N LYS A 22 12.46 -9.79 -17.58
CA LYS A 22 11.62 -10.09 -18.76
C LYS A 22 12.02 -11.37 -19.49
N VAL A 23 13.26 -11.83 -19.32
CA VAL A 23 13.77 -13.08 -19.93
C VAL A 23 13.21 -14.32 -19.23
N SER A 24 12.66 -14.18 -18.01
CA SER A 24 12.12 -15.32 -17.28
C SER A 24 10.98 -16.00 -18.06
N PRO A 25 10.96 -17.34 -18.12
CA PRO A 25 9.91 -18.09 -18.83
C PRO A 25 8.51 -17.88 -18.23
N LEU A 26 8.44 -17.46 -16.97
CA LEU A 26 7.19 -17.14 -16.29
C LEU A 26 7.23 -15.69 -15.81
N GLN A 27 6.16 -14.96 -16.08
CA GLN A 27 6.01 -13.56 -15.71
C GLN A 27 4.78 -13.36 -14.83
N PRO A 28 4.83 -12.48 -13.82
CA PRO A 28 3.61 -12.10 -13.11
C PRO A 28 2.62 -11.45 -14.09
N ARG A 29 1.32 -11.56 -13.79
CA ARG A 29 0.25 -10.93 -14.60
C ARG A 29 0.38 -9.42 -14.59
N VAL A 30 0.73 -8.88 -13.44
CA VAL A 30 0.99 -7.47 -13.20
C VAL A 30 2.23 -7.38 -12.32
N LEU A 31 3.18 -6.54 -12.67
CA LEU A 31 4.31 -6.18 -11.83
C LEU A 31 4.24 -4.69 -11.56
N MET A 32 3.96 -4.31 -10.31
CA MET A 32 4.06 -2.93 -9.88
C MET A 32 5.35 -2.75 -9.07
N ARG A 33 5.95 -1.57 -9.15
CA ARG A 33 7.14 -1.20 -8.38
C ARG A 33 6.93 0.12 -7.67
N TYR A 34 7.34 0.19 -6.40
CA TYR A 34 7.45 1.42 -5.63
C TYR A 34 8.86 1.50 -5.04
N LEU A 35 9.71 2.36 -5.61
CA LEU A 35 11.14 2.39 -5.29
C LEU A 35 11.78 0.99 -5.46
N ASP A 36 12.17 0.34 -4.37
CA ASP A 36 12.76 -0.99 -4.27
C ASP A 36 11.75 -2.10 -3.95
N ASP A 37 10.50 -1.77 -3.64
CA ASP A 37 9.45 -2.76 -3.38
C ASP A 37 8.75 -3.18 -4.67
N TYR A 38 8.69 -4.49 -4.92
CA TYR A 38 7.91 -5.07 -6.01
C TYR A 38 6.58 -5.62 -5.53
N ILE A 39 5.58 -5.63 -6.41
CA ILE A 39 4.25 -6.17 -6.16
C ILE A 39 3.79 -6.98 -7.39
N PRO A 40 4.33 -8.19 -7.58
CA PRO A 40 3.82 -9.13 -8.56
C PRO A 40 2.44 -9.65 -8.14
N ILE A 41 1.48 -9.56 -9.06
CA ILE A 41 0.26 -10.38 -9.03
C ILE A 41 0.58 -11.68 -9.78
N TRP A 42 0.69 -12.77 -9.02
CA TRP A 42 1.04 -14.08 -9.54
C TRP A 42 -0.22 -14.95 -9.69
N LEU A 43 -0.40 -15.57 -10.86
CA LEU A 43 -1.59 -16.37 -11.19
C LEU A 43 -1.28 -17.85 -11.42
N TYR A 44 -0.06 -18.28 -11.09
CA TYR A 44 0.37 -19.67 -11.25
C TYR A 44 0.51 -20.35 -9.88
N GLU A 45 0.79 -21.64 -9.92
CA GLU A 45 1.10 -22.49 -8.78
C GLU A 45 2.25 -21.92 -7.93
N ARG A 46 2.25 -22.22 -6.63
CA ARG A 46 3.23 -21.70 -5.68
C ARG A 46 4.65 -22.15 -6.01
N GLU A 47 4.80 -23.37 -6.51
CA GLU A 47 6.09 -23.94 -6.90
C GLU A 47 6.74 -23.11 -8.01
N LYS A 48 5.94 -22.65 -8.98
CA LYS A 48 6.39 -21.79 -10.07
C LYS A 48 6.78 -20.39 -9.60
N LEU A 49 6.13 -19.88 -8.55
CA LEU A 49 6.54 -18.64 -7.90
C LEU A 49 7.93 -18.82 -7.26
N GLU A 50 8.16 -19.91 -6.55
CA GLU A 50 9.46 -20.20 -5.93
C GLU A 50 10.58 -20.32 -6.97
N ASP A 51 10.30 -20.92 -8.12
CA ASP A 51 11.26 -21.00 -9.24
C ASP A 51 11.52 -19.63 -9.88
N TYR A 52 10.50 -18.79 -10.04
CA TYR A 52 10.67 -17.41 -10.49
C TYR A 52 11.55 -16.60 -9.53
N LEU A 53 11.44 -16.82 -8.22
CA LEU A 53 12.31 -16.17 -7.23
C LEU A 53 13.73 -16.68 -7.26
N LYS A 54 13.94 -17.99 -7.44
CA LYS A 54 15.29 -18.55 -7.65
C LYS A 54 15.93 -17.92 -8.88
N PHE A 55 15.17 -17.78 -9.97
CA PHE A 55 15.62 -17.09 -11.16
C PHE A 55 16.03 -15.63 -10.85
N ARG A 56 15.18 -14.84 -10.20
CA ARG A 56 15.50 -13.43 -9.85
C ARG A 56 16.73 -13.31 -8.95
N ARG A 57 16.87 -14.18 -7.96
CA ARG A 57 18.07 -14.23 -7.09
C ARG A 57 19.35 -14.58 -7.86
N GLY A 58 19.24 -15.27 -8.99
CA GLY A 58 20.36 -15.59 -9.87
C GLY A 58 20.74 -14.48 -10.85
N VAL A 59 19.92 -13.43 -11.00
CA VAL A 59 20.18 -12.34 -11.96
C VAL A 59 21.35 -11.45 -11.52
N ASP A 60 21.43 -11.13 -10.24
CA ASP A 60 22.53 -10.33 -9.68
C ASP A 60 22.93 -10.88 -8.31
N GLY A 61 24.17 -11.37 -8.20
CA GLY A 61 24.72 -11.89 -6.94
C GLY A 61 24.89 -10.84 -5.84
N ASN A 62 24.81 -9.55 -6.18
CA ASN A 62 24.91 -8.44 -5.23
C ASN A 62 23.56 -8.02 -4.65
N ILE A 63 22.44 -8.55 -5.15
CA ILE A 63 21.09 -8.17 -4.71
C ILE A 63 20.38 -9.40 -4.16
N LYS A 64 19.96 -9.29 -2.91
CA LYS A 64 19.14 -10.30 -2.25
C LYS A 64 17.67 -9.94 -2.43
N PHE A 65 16.96 -10.78 -3.18
CA PHE A 65 15.50 -10.74 -3.23
C PHE A 65 14.94 -11.58 -2.09
N THR A 66 14.22 -10.93 -1.19
CA THR A 66 13.39 -11.53 -0.15
C THR A 66 11.92 -11.44 -0.57
N MET A 67 11.08 -12.34 -0.08
CA MET A 67 9.66 -12.33 -0.43
C MET A 67 8.80 -12.55 0.81
N ASP A 68 7.90 -11.61 1.04
CA ASP A 68 6.76 -11.80 1.93
C ASP A 68 5.58 -12.28 1.09
N VAL A 69 5.21 -13.56 1.27
CA VAL A 69 3.95 -14.08 0.73
C VAL A 69 2.85 -13.63 1.66
N GLY A 70 1.79 -13.02 1.11
CA GLY A 70 0.64 -12.65 1.91
C GLY A 70 0.05 -13.85 2.65
N GLU A 71 0.04 -13.81 3.98
CA GLU A 71 -0.62 -14.81 4.81
C GLU A 71 -2.14 -14.60 4.78
N GLU A 72 -2.92 -15.68 4.83
CA GLU A 72 -4.39 -15.63 4.95
C GLU A 72 -5.11 -14.76 3.89
N ARG A 73 -4.57 -14.69 2.66
CA ARG A 73 -5.10 -13.88 1.54
C ARG A 73 -4.97 -12.36 1.75
N ARG A 74 -4.09 -11.92 2.64
CA ARG A 74 -3.84 -10.50 2.94
C ARG A 74 -2.39 -10.15 2.69
N LEU A 75 -2.14 -8.94 2.21
CA LEU A 75 -0.79 -8.43 1.98
C LEU A 75 -0.74 -6.96 2.34
N VAL A 76 0.24 -6.57 3.13
CA VAL A 76 0.39 -5.18 3.57
C VAL A 76 1.44 -4.49 2.72
N LEU A 77 1.02 -3.49 1.95
CA LEU A 77 1.88 -2.61 1.17
C LEU A 77 1.78 -1.19 1.70
N LEU A 78 2.88 -0.64 2.24
CA LEU A 78 2.92 0.70 2.82
C LEU A 78 1.78 0.88 3.85
N ASP A 79 0.79 1.71 3.51
CA ASP A 79 -0.38 2.01 4.33
C ASP A 79 -1.66 1.29 3.85
N VAL A 80 -1.54 0.33 2.93
CA VAL A 80 -2.68 -0.37 2.33
C VAL A 80 -2.57 -1.86 2.60
N GLU A 81 -3.60 -2.44 3.19
CA GLU A 81 -3.81 -3.87 3.26
C GLU A 81 -4.61 -4.30 2.02
N VAL A 82 -4.00 -5.11 1.17
CA VAL A 82 -4.63 -5.73 0.01
C VAL A 82 -5.20 -7.08 0.42
N ILE A 83 -6.51 -7.23 0.30
CA ILE A 83 -7.26 -8.43 0.70
C ILE A 83 -7.78 -9.12 -0.55
N ARG A 84 -7.42 -10.38 -0.77
CA ARG A 84 -7.97 -11.19 -1.86
C ARG A 84 -9.36 -11.71 -1.46
N SER A 85 -10.36 -11.41 -2.29
CA SER A 85 -11.76 -11.78 -2.07
C SER A 85 -12.42 -12.20 -3.37
N TYR A 86 -12.79 -13.48 -3.49
CA TYR A 86 -13.61 -14.07 -4.57
C TYR A 86 -13.41 -13.44 -5.97
N GLY A 87 -12.23 -13.61 -6.56
CA GLY A 87 -11.92 -13.08 -7.91
C GLY A 87 -11.63 -11.57 -7.99
N THR A 88 -11.56 -10.87 -6.85
CA THR A 88 -11.24 -9.44 -6.76
C THR A 88 -10.19 -9.15 -5.70
N LEU A 89 -9.51 -8.01 -5.85
CA LEU A 89 -8.65 -7.44 -4.83
C LEU A 89 -9.38 -6.29 -4.15
N LYS A 90 -9.44 -6.37 -2.83
CA LYS A 90 -9.99 -5.34 -1.97
C LYS A 90 -8.88 -4.58 -1.28
N ARG A 91 -9.10 -3.30 -1.01
CA ARG A 91 -8.12 -2.43 -0.34
C ARG A 91 -8.69 -1.91 0.97
N ASN A 92 -7.90 -2.04 2.01
CA ASN A 92 -8.17 -1.54 3.34
C ASN A 92 -6.97 -0.71 3.83
N LEU A 93 -7.18 0.16 4.82
CA LEU A 93 -6.10 0.97 5.36
C LEU A 93 -5.36 0.17 6.43
N PHE A 94 -4.06 -0.03 6.22
CA PHE A 94 -3.21 -0.66 7.20
C PHE A 94 -2.66 0.37 8.19
N ARG A 95 -2.66 0.02 9.47
CA ARG A 95 -1.99 0.80 10.52
C ARG A 95 -1.03 -0.08 11.30
N LYS A 96 0.20 0.42 11.43
CA LYS A 96 1.18 0.08 12.48
C LYS A 96 0.51 -0.36 13.79
N LYS A 97 0.86 -1.50 14.40
CA LYS A 97 0.55 -1.69 15.83
C LYS A 97 1.15 -0.56 16.69
N SER A 98 2.29 -0.02 16.26
CA SER A 98 2.95 1.15 16.84
C SER A 98 2.31 2.49 16.47
N TYR A 99 1.25 2.51 15.65
CA TYR A 99 0.57 3.75 15.30
C TYR A 99 -0.16 4.30 16.52
N ALA A 100 0.46 5.28 17.17
CA ALA A 100 -0.07 5.91 18.37
C ALA A 100 -1.21 6.92 18.08
N GLY A 101 -1.56 7.15 16.81
CA GLY A 101 -2.61 8.11 16.44
C GLY A 101 -2.30 9.53 16.92
N ILE A 102 -1.02 9.91 16.99
CA ILE A 102 -0.59 11.21 17.50
C ILE A 102 -1.04 12.30 16.51
N MET A 103 -1.81 13.25 17.02
CA MET A 103 -2.33 14.38 16.27
C MET A 103 -2.23 15.67 17.09
N PHE A 104 -2.44 16.81 16.41
CA PHE A 104 -2.57 18.09 17.08
C PHE A 104 -3.89 18.17 17.85
N ASN A 105 -3.79 18.60 19.11
CA ASN A 105 -4.96 18.92 19.93
C ASN A 105 -5.63 20.19 19.39
N PHE A 106 -6.95 20.20 19.28
CA PHE A 106 -7.74 21.34 18.82
C PHE A 106 -7.58 22.60 19.70
N GLU A 107 -7.15 22.42 20.95
CA GLU A 107 -6.90 23.52 21.90
C GLU A 107 -5.47 24.05 21.83
N SER A 108 -4.59 23.49 21.00
CA SER A 108 -3.16 23.84 20.99
C SER A 108 -2.82 25.18 20.31
N HIS A 109 -3.80 26.10 20.21
CA HIS A 109 -3.70 27.45 19.65
C HIS A 109 -3.17 27.52 18.20
N TYR A 110 -3.25 26.44 17.44
CA TYR A 110 -2.97 26.48 16.01
C TYR A 110 -4.09 27.20 15.25
N ASN A 111 -3.81 27.56 14.00
CA ASN A 111 -4.83 28.12 13.12
C ASN A 111 -5.89 27.04 12.81
N TYR A 112 -7.17 27.36 13.07
CA TYR A 112 -8.32 26.51 12.74
C TYR A 112 -8.27 25.91 11.33
N ARG A 113 -7.79 26.68 10.34
CA ARG A 113 -7.63 26.17 8.96
C ARG A 113 -6.66 24.99 8.87
N MET A 114 -5.59 24.98 9.66
CA MET A 114 -4.64 23.87 9.68
C MET A 114 -5.28 22.62 10.29
N GLU A 115 -5.99 22.75 11.40
CA GLU A 115 -6.70 21.64 12.07
C GLU A 115 -7.74 21.00 11.15
N ILE A 116 -8.55 21.82 10.48
CA ILE A 116 -9.53 21.34 9.49
C ILE A 116 -8.83 20.73 8.27
N SER A 117 -7.68 21.28 7.84
CA SER A 117 -6.91 20.72 6.73
C SER A 117 -6.40 19.32 7.07
N ILE A 118 -5.91 19.10 8.29
CA ILE A 118 -5.45 17.78 8.75
C ILE A 118 -6.63 16.80 8.78
N LEU A 119 -7.75 17.21 9.38
CA LEU A 119 -8.99 16.43 9.41
C LEU A 119 -9.40 15.97 8.01
N ARG A 120 -9.53 16.92 7.07
CA ARG A 120 -9.91 16.62 5.69
C ARG A 120 -8.89 15.74 5.00
N SER A 121 -7.59 15.99 5.20
CA SER A 121 -6.53 15.21 4.57
C SER A 121 -6.57 13.75 5.01
N MET A 122 -6.82 13.48 6.29
CA MET A 122 -6.97 12.10 6.78
C MET A 122 -8.21 11.42 6.21
N ILE A 123 -9.36 12.12 6.19
CA ILE A 123 -10.59 11.58 5.59
C ILE A 123 -10.34 11.26 4.11
N ILE A 124 -9.86 12.23 3.32
CA ILE A 124 -9.58 12.08 1.89
C ILE A 124 -8.63 10.91 1.65
N ARG A 125 -7.55 10.80 2.42
CA ARG A 125 -6.58 9.71 2.32
C ARG A 125 -7.24 8.36 2.58
N SER A 126 -8.04 8.23 3.65
CA SER A 126 -8.73 6.98 3.97
C SER A 126 -9.69 6.58 2.86
N LEU A 127 -10.50 7.51 2.33
CA LEU A 127 -11.42 7.23 1.23
C LEU A 127 -10.70 6.88 -0.08
N ARG A 128 -9.50 7.44 -0.32
CA ARG A 128 -8.65 7.13 -1.49
C ARG A 128 -8.09 5.71 -1.48
N LEU A 129 -7.60 5.31 -0.32
CA LEU A 129 -6.83 4.08 -0.18
C LEU A 129 -7.72 2.86 0.04
N MET A 130 -8.98 3.06 0.45
CA MET A 130 -9.88 1.99 0.87
C MET A 130 -11.08 1.85 -0.06
N ASP A 131 -11.56 0.62 -0.18
CA ASP A 131 -12.84 0.36 -0.82
C ASP A 131 -14.00 0.76 0.08
N VAL A 132 -15.13 1.10 -0.55
CA VAL A 132 -16.31 1.74 0.07
C VAL A 132 -16.86 0.94 1.25
N GLU A 133 -16.76 -0.38 1.20
CA GLU A 133 -17.25 -1.26 2.27
C GLU A 133 -16.55 -1.03 3.62
N PHE A 134 -15.28 -0.58 3.61
CA PHE A 134 -14.50 -0.33 4.82
C PHE A 134 -14.61 1.11 5.33
N TRP A 135 -15.26 2.00 4.57
CA TRP A 135 -15.29 3.43 4.88
C TRP A 135 -15.96 3.74 6.21
N ASN A 136 -17.07 3.08 6.52
CA ASN A 136 -17.84 3.41 7.73
C ASN A 136 -17.04 3.08 9.00
N GLU A 137 -16.42 1.91 9.04
CA GLU A 137 -15.57 1.48 10.16
C GLU A 137 -14.39 2.44 10.36
N GLU A 138 -13.77 2.84 9.25
CA GLU A 138 -12.63 3.74 9.26
C GLU A 138 -12.98 5.16 9.70
N LEU A 139 -14.09 5.72 9.17
CA LEU A 139 -14.56 7.05 9.56
C LEU A 139 -14.98 7.10 11.03
N GLU A 140 -15.51 5.99 11.57
CA GLU A 140 -15.80 5.88 12.99
C GLU A 140 -14.51 5.90 13.83
N LYS A 141 -13.47 5.14 13.43
CA LYS A 141 -12.15 5.18 14.07
C LYS A 141 -11.56 6.59 14.07
N LEU A 142 -11.55 7.26 12.92
CA LEU A 142 -11.09 8.64 12.82
C LEU A 142 -11.91 9.57 13.72
N THR A 143 -13.23 9.44 13.72
CA THR A 143 -14.11 10.26 14.59
C THR A 143 -13.73 10.10 16.07
N ARG A 144 -13.49 8.88 16.54
CA ARG A 144 -13.05 8.63 17.93
C ARG A 144 -11.70 9.27 18.22
N ILE A 145 -10.74 9.16 17.30
CA ILE A 145 -9.42 9.78 17.42
C ILE A 145 -9.57 11.30 17.56
N PHE A 146 -10.25 11.96 16.62
CA PHE A 146 -10.40 13.42 16.62
C PHE A 146 -11.16 13.96 17.84
N ILE A 147 -12.19 13.25 18.31
CA ILE A 147 -12.89 13.62 19.56
C ILE A 147 -11.92 13.58 20.74
N GLY A 148 -11.04 12.58 20.81
CA GLY A 148 -9.99 12.49 21.83
C GLY A 148 -9.00 13.66 21.80
N TYR A 149 -8.85 14.33 20.65
CA TYR A 149 -8.04 15.54 20.47
C TYR A 149 -8.83 16.84 20.60
N GLY A 150 -10.07 16.82 21.10
CA GLY A 150 -10.86 18.02 21.36
C GLY A 150 -11.66 18.57 20.18
N TYR A 151 -11.74 17.86 19.05
CA TYR A 151 -12.53 18.29 17.91
C TYR A 151 -14.03 18.10 18.19
N ALA A 152 -14.83 19.15 17.99
CA ALA A 152 -16.28 19.10 18.13
C ALA A 152 -16.92 18.16 17.10
N ARG A 153 -17.93 17.37 17.54
CA ARG A 153 -18.58 16.34 16.71
C ARG A 153 -19.24 16.93 15.46
N GLU A 154 -19.80 18.13 15.58
CA GLU A 154 -20.48 18.86 14.50
C GLU A 154 -19.49 19.24 13.40
N VAL A 155 -18.28 19.66 13.79
CA VAL A 155 -17.19 19.98 12.87
C VAL A 155 -16.74 18.73 12.13
N LEU A 156 -16.61 17.59 12.82
CA LEU A 156 -16.24 16.32 12.21
C LEU A 156 -17.29 15.86 11.20
N GLN A 157 -18.56 15.81 11.61
CA GLN A 157 -19.67 15.38 10.74
C GLN A 157 -19.79 16.26 9.50
N ARG A 158 -19.72 17.59 9.66
CA ARG A 158 -19.77 18.52 8.52
C ARG A 158 -18.66 18.25 7.52
N ASN A 159 -17.43 18.01 7.99
CA ASN A 159 -16.30 17.76 7.10
C ASN A 159 -16.34 16.37 6.47
N ILE A 160 -16.78 15.34 7.19
CA ILE A 160 -16.99 14.00 6.63
C ILE A 160 -18.02 14.06 5.51
N LEU A 161 -19.17 14.71 5.73
CA LEU A 161 -20.21 14.88 4.71
C LEU A 161 -19.71 15.70 3.51
N ALA A 162 -18.99 16.80 3.77
CA ALA A 162 -18.42 17.62 2.70
C ALA A 162 -17.42 16.85 1.84
N VAL A 163 -16.56 16.03 2.45
CA VAL A 163 -15.62 15.20 1.69
C VAL A 163 -16.35 14.07 0.98
N LYS A 164 -17.24 13.31 1.65
CA LYS A 164 -17.97 12.21 1.02
C LYS A 164 -18.82 12.67 -0.17
N SER A 165 -19.46 13.83 -0.07
CA SER A 165 -20.28 14.37 -1.16
C SER A 165 -19.48 14.77 -2.41
N GLN A 166 -18.17 15.03 -2.27
CA GLN A 166 -17.28 15.29 -3.41
C GLN A 166 -16.84 13.99 -4.11
N TRP A 167 -17.10 12.82 -3.52
CA TRP A 167 -16.68 11.52 -4.01
C TRP A 167 -17.94 10.78 -4.51
N HIS A 168 -18.17 10.78 -5.83
CA HIS A 168 -19.30 10.09 -6.45
C HIS A 168 -18.93 8.66 -6.89
N ASP A 169 -19.93 7.78 -6.92
CA ASP A 169 -19.86 6.40 -7.43
C ASP A 169 -19.27 6.38 -8.85
N GLY A 170 -18.03 5.92 -8.96
CA GLY A 170 -17.27 5.87 -10.20
C GLY A 170 -15.75 5.92 -9.97
N ASP A 171 -15.30 6.67 -8.96
CA ASP A 171 -13.88 6.70 -8.55
C ASP A 171 -13.47 5.47 -7.72
N HIS A 172 -14.46 4.72 -7.22
CA HIS A 172 -14.29 3.58 -6.30
C HIS A 172 -14.02 2.25 -6.99
N ASP A 173 -14.44 2.11 -8.25
CA ASP A 173 -14.48 0.82 -8.92
C ASP A 173 -13.23 0.59 -9.78
N ARG A 174 -12.05 0.77 -9.18
CA ARG A 174 -10.81 0.18 -9.73
C ARG A 174 -10.69 -1.28 -9.28
N LYS A 175 -11.76 -2.04 -9.43
CA LYS A 175 -11.72 -3.48 -9.15
C LYS A 175 -10.94 -4.14 -10.26
N ILE A 176 -9.77 -4.65 -9.91
CA ILE A 176 -9.07 -5.60 -10.76
C ILE A 176 -9.92 -6.88 -10.72
N LYS A 177 -10.71 -7.10 -11.78
CA LYS A 177 -11.46 -8.36 -11.99
C LYS A 177 -10.48 -9.43 -12.45
N ILE A 178 -10.54 -10.60 -11.82
CA ILE A 178 -9.60 -11.69 -12.06
C ILE A 178 -10.40 -12.93 -12.46
N GLU A 179 -10.18 -13.41 -13.68
CA GLU A 179 -11.00 -14.42 -14.35
C GLU A 179 -10.82 -15.85 -13.81
N LYS A 180 -9.76 -16.12 -13.03
CA LYS A 180 -9.50 -17.45 -12.44
C LYS A 180 -9.25 -17.35 -10.95
N GLU A 181 -10.15 -17.96 -10.20
CA GLU A 181 -10.22 -17.90 -8.75
C GLU A 181 -9.22 -18.82 -8.04
N SER A 182 -8.74 -19.87 -8.71
CA SER A 182 -8.21 -21.05 -8.01
C SER A 182 -6.81 -20.84 -7.40
N GLU A 183 -5.90 -20.07 -7.99
CA GLU A 183 -4.50 -20.04 -7.52
C GLU A 183 -3.81 -18.67 -7.70
N MET A 184 -4.37 -17.62 -7.08
CA MET A 184 -3.74 -16.30 -7.09
C MET A 184 -2.86 -16.04 -5.86
N TRP A 185 -1.60 -15.71 -6.08
CA TRP A 185 -0.67 -15.28 -5.04
C TRP A 185 -0.34 -13.80 -5.24
N ILE A 186 -0.46 -13.02 -4.17
CA ILE A 186 0.08 -11.65 -4.13
C ILE A 186 1.28 -11.71 -3.22
N CYS A 187 2.41 -11.23 -3.71
CA CYS A 187 3.67 -11.28 -2.99
C CYS A 187 4.30 -9.90 -2.99
N LEU A 188 5.09 -9.61 -1.95
CA LEU A 188 5.99 -8.47 -1.94
C LEU A 188 7.42 -9.00 -1.95
N PRO A 189 8.04 -9.11 -3.14
CA PRO A 189 9.47 -9.18 -3.22
C PRO A 189 10.05 -7.82 -2.83
N SER A 190 10.81 -7.77 -1.74
CA SER A 190 11.73 -6.68 -1.46
C SER A 190 13.12 -7.04 -1.97
N CYS A 191 13.85 -6.05 -2.47
CA CYS A 191 15.27 -6.23 -2.80
C CYS A 191 16.15 -5.44 -1.85
N GLU A 192 17.04 -6.14 -1.18
CA GLU A 192 18.09 -5.55 -0.36
C GLU A 192 19.45 -5.74 -1.03
N ILE A 193 20.29 -4.71 -0.98
CA ILE A 193 21.69 -4.85 -1.39
C ILE A 193 22.34 -5.84 -0.42
N ALA A 194 22.98 -6.89 -0.94
CA ALA A 194 23.78 -7.78 -0.13
C ALA A 194 24.89 -6.95 0.53
N GLN A 195 24.76 -6.66 1.82
CA GLN A 195 25.83 -6.06 2.59
C GLN A 195 26.94 -7.11 2.76
N ASN A 196 27.84 -7.18 1.78
CA ASN A 196 29.11 -7.85 1.93
C ASN A 196 29.99 -6.92 2.77
N TYR A 197 29.86 -6.98 4.10
CA TYR A 197 30.94 -6.53 4.97
C TYR A 197 32.04 -7.58 4.85
N GLY A 198 33.09 -7.24 4.11
CA GLY A 198 34.38 -7.92 4.18
C GLY A 198 35.08 -7.61 5.49
#